data_AF-A0A7K3IZB2-F1
#
_entry.id   AF-A0A7K3IZB2-F1
#
_cell.length_a   1.000
_cell.length_b   1.000
_cell.length_c   1.000
_cell.angle_alpha   90.00
_cell.angle_beta   90.00
_cell.angle_gamma   90.00
#
_symmetry.space_group_name_H-M   'P 1'
#
loop_
_entity.id
_entity.type
_entity.pdbx_description
1 polymer ?
#
loop_
_entity_poly.entity_id
_entity_poly.type
_entity_poly.pdbx_seq_one_letter_code
_entity_poly.pdbx_strand_id
1 'polypeptide(L)'
;MKESEMLTYGEDKSFLKEYCDLIELSQGDAKILLSQGYQGRVFTSTAAGDKGLSFGWINYKLFRSGEVSEQFNPVGGEERLWLGPEGGPYSIYFEKGKEQVYENWVVPKELDIAPFEVVTRNSQSVSFRK
;
A
#
# COMPACT_ATOMS: atom_id res chain seq x y z
N MET A 1 -8.60 -16.06 12.55
CA MET A 1 -7.33 -16.51 11.94
C MET A 1 -6.18 -15.91 12.72
N LYS A 2 -5.16 -16.72 13.02
CA LYS A 2 -3.98 -16.30 13.79
C LYS A 2 -3.17 -15.27 12.99
N GLU A 3 -2.59 -14.32 13.70
CA GLU A 3 -1.99 -13.08 13.19
C GLU A 3 -0.58 -13.26 12.59
N SER A 4 -0.20 -14.47 12.16
CA SER A 4 1.18 -14.77 11.76
C SER A 4 1.38 -16.02 10.89
N GLU A 5 0.40 -16.45 10.10
CA GLU A 5 0.71 -17.42 9.05
C GLU A 5 1.44 -16.68 7.93
N MET A 6 2.69 -17.08 7.65
CA MET A 6 3.39 -16.66 6.44
C MET A 6 2.61 -17.20 5.25
N LEU A 7 1.83 -16.34 4.62
CA LEU A 7 1.06 -16.67 3.44
C LEU A 7 1.97 -16.66 2.21
N THR A 8 1.56 -17.43 1.21
CA THR A 8 2.18 -17.43 -0.11
C THR A 8 1.75 -16.19 -0.89
N TYR A 9 2.56 -15.80 -1.87
CA TYR A 9 2.22 -14.70 -2.78
C TYR A 9 0.84 -14.90 -3.45
N GLY A 10 0.50 -16.13 -3.83
CA GLY A 10 -0.79 -16.46 -4.43
C GLY A 10 -1.98 -16.32 -3.48
N GLU A 11 -1.78 -16.56 -2.18
CA GLU A 11 -2.80 -16.35 -1.15
C GLU A 11 -3.03 -14.86 -0.91
N ASP A 12 -1.96 -14.08 -0.75
CA ASP A 12 -2.03 -12.61 -0.61
C ASP A 12 -2.69 -11.96 -1.83
N LYS A 13 -2.30 -12.38 -3.04
CA LYS A 13 -2.92 -11.95 -4.29
C LYS A 13 -4.41 -12.30 -4.33
N SER A 14 -4.76 -13.51 -3.92
CA SER A 14 -6.16 -13.97 -3.91
C SER A 14 -7.00 -13.25 -2.88
N PHE A 15 -6.43 -12.84 -1.76
CA PHE A 15 -7.10 -12.00 -0.78
C PHE A 15 -7.26 -10.57 -1.29
N LEU A 16 -6.18 -9.92 -1.70
CA LEU A 16 -6.18 -8.50 -2.07
C LEU A 16 -7.07 -8.18 -3.28
N LYS A 17 -7.21 -9.11 -4.23
CA LYS A 17 -8.07 -8.91 -5.43
C LYS A 17 -9.54 -8.69 -5.08
N GLU A 18 -9.98 -9.07 -3.88
CA GLU A 18 -11.34 -8.86 -3.40
C GLU A 18 -11.58 -7.41 -2.94
N TYR A 19 -10.52 -6.66 -2.64
CA TYR A 19 -10.61 -5.34 -2.00
C TYR A 19 -10.01 -4.20 -2.81
N CYS A 20 -9.10 -4.46 -3.75
CA CYS A 20 -8.46 -3.41 -4.53
C CYS A 20 -8.05 -3.87 -5.94
N ASP A 21 -7.91 -2.90 -6.84
CA ASP A 21 -7.41 -3.13 -8.19
C ASP A 21 -5.91 -3.43 -8.15
N LEU A 22 -5.53 -4.62 -8.61
CA LEU A 22 -4.15 -5.09 -8.58
C LEU A 22 -3.49 -5.05 -9.95
N ILE A 23 -2.23 -4.65 -9.94
CA ILE A 23 -1.30 -4.71 -11.05
C ILE A 23 -0.23 -5.73 -10.67
N GLU A 24 -0.11 -6.78 -11.47
CA GLU A 24 0.98 -7.74 -11.36
C GLU A 24 2.00 -7.46 -12.46
N LEU A 25 3.27 -7.37 -12.06
CA LEU A 25 4.44 -7.43 -12.93
C LEU A 25 5.16 -8.76 -12.70
N SER A 26 5.78 -9.31 -13.75
CA SER A 26 6.48 -10.58 -13.67
C SER A 26 7.63 -10.72 -14.67
N GLN A 27 8.66 -11.44 -14.24
CA GLN A 27 9.77 -11.90 -15.06
C GLN A 27 10.18 -13.30 -14.59
N GLY A 28 9.74 -14.34 -15.29
CA GLY A 28 9.89 -15.72 -14.82
C GLY A 28 9.11 -15.96 -13.54
N ASP A 29 9.78 -16.50 -12.51
CA ASP A 29 9.19 -16.74 -11.19
C ASP A 29 9.16 -15.48 -10.30
N ALA A 30 9.88 -14.42 -10.67
CA ALA A 30 9.83 -13.15 -9.97
C ALA A 30 8.52 -12.43 -10.28
N LYS A 31 7.78 -12.03 -9.24
CA LYS A 31 6.53 -11.29 -9.37
C LYS A 31 6.47 -10.12 -8.38
N ILE A 32 5.79 -9.05 -8.78
CA ILE A 32 5.48 -7.89 -7.95
C ILE A 32 3.99 -7.63 -8.06
N LEU A 33 3.32 -7.52 -6.91
CA LEU A 33 1.93 -7.17 -6.77
C LEU A 33 1.82 -5.77 -6.19
N LEU A 34 1.19 -4.87 -6.92
CA LEU A 34 1.04 -3.47 -6.55
C LEU A 34 -0.35 -2.94 -6.91
N SER A 35 -0.71 -1.76 -6.42
CA SER A 35 -2.02 -1.17 -6.72
C SER A 35 -1.95 0.31 -7.04
N GLN A 36 -2.62 0.70 -8.13
CA GLN A 36 -2.80 2.10 -8.50
C GLN A 36 -3.66 2.86 -7.48
N GLY A 37 -4.56 2.17 -6.78
CA GLY A 37 -5.43 2.74 -5.73
C GLY A 37 -4.66 3.22 -4.51
N TYR A 38 -3.42 2.74 -4.34
CA TYR A 38 -2.54 3.08 -3.24
C TYR A 38 -1.25 3.74 -3.77
N GLN A 39 -1.37 4.70 -4.70
CA GLN A 39 -0.23 5.46 -5.25
C GLN A 39 0.86 4.60 -5.93
N GLY A 40 0.49 3.42 -6.44
CA GLY A 40 1.45 2.47 -7.00
C GLY A 40 2.17 1.61 -5.96
N ARG A 41 1.67 1.57 -4.72
CA ARG A 41 2.27 0.82 -3.61
C ARG A 41 2.49 -0.64 -3.95
N VAL A 42 3.70 -1.12 -3.68
CA VAL A 42 4.01 -2.55 -3.72
C VAL A 42 3.47 -3.22 -2.45
N PHE A 43 2.43 -4.04 -2.62
CA PHE A 43 1.87 -4.81 -1.51
C PHE A 43 2.77 -5.97 -1.15
N THR A 44 3.23 -6.71 -2.15
CA THR A 44 4.17 -7.81 -1.97
C THR A 44 4.85 -8.19 -3.29
N SER A 45 5.99 -8.83 -3.19
CA SER A 45 6.75 -9.47 -4.24
C SER A 45 7.15 -10.89 -3.85
N THR A 46 7.62 -11.66 -4.82
CA THR A 46 8.14 -13.01 -4.62
C THR A 46 9.16 -13.37 -5.68
N ALA A 47 10.02 -14.35 -5.39
CA ALA A 47 11.00 -14.91 -6.33
C ALA A 47 10.66 -16.34 -6.78
N ALA A 48 9.56 -16.93 -6.30
CA ALA A 48 9.21 -18.34 -6.51
C ALA A 48 7.75 -18.55 -6.98
N GLY A 49 7.21 -17.58 -7.72
CA GLY A 49 5.85 -17.61 -8.25
C GLY A 49 4.77 -17.67 -7.17
N ASP A 50 3.57 -18.15 -7.54
CA ASP A 50 2.39 -18.06 -6.65
C ASP A 50 2.49 -18.89 -5.37
N LYS A 51 3.37 -19.91 -5.35
CA LYS A 51 3.64 -20.73 -4.16
C LYS A 51 4.81 -20.22 -3.33
N GLY A 52 5.49 -19.19 -3.81
CA GLY A 52 6.59 -18.55 -3.12
C GLY A 52 6.12 -17.78 -1.89
N LEU A 53 7.08 -17.50 -1.00
CA LEU A 53 6.84 -16.62 0.14
C LEU A 53 6.39 -15.24 -0.35
N SER A 54 5.35 -14.70 0.29
CA SER A 54 5.00 -13.29 0.19
C SER A 54 5.96 -12.47 1.05
N PHE A 55 6.66 -11.51 0.47
CA PHE A 55 7.63 -10.68 1.20
C PHE A 55 7.00 -9.46 1.89
N GLY A 56 5.75 -9.15 1.60
CA GLY A 56 5.06 -7.96 2.13
C GLY A 56 4.31 -8.26 3.42
N TRP A 57 4.07 -7.20 4.21
CA TRP A 57 3.13 -7.28 5.33
C TRP A 57 1.79 -6.70 4.91
N ILE A 58 0.69 -7.43 5.10
CA ILE A 58 -0.67 -6.97 4.74
C ILE A 58 -1.54 -6.89 5.98
N ASN A 59 -2.27 -5.78 6.13
CA ASN A 59 -3.24 -5.63 7.21
C ASN A 59 -4.61 -6.25 6.83
N TYR A 60 -4.68 -7.57 6.91
CA TYR A 60 -5.90 -8.36 6.62
C TYR A 60 -7.14 -7.90 7.38
N LYS A 61 -6.97 -7.43 8.63
CA LYS A 61 -8.07 -6.99 9.48
C LYS A 61 -8.68 -5.71 8.94
N LEU A 62 -7.85 -4.74 8.53
CA LEU A 62 -8.30 -3.47 7.97
C LEU A 62 -9.02 -3.65 6.63
N PHE A 63 -8.47 -4.48 5.72
CA PHE A 63 -9.15 -4.78 4.46
C PHE A 63 -10.53 -5.41 4.69
N ARG A 64 -10.63 -6.37 5.62
CA ARG A 64 -11.91 -7.01 5.96
C ARG A 64 -12.90 -6.09 6.65
N SER A 65 -12.45 -5.11 7.42
CA SER A 65 -13.36 -4.15 8.06
C SER A 65 -13.99 -3.20 7.03
N GLY A 66 -13.32 -2.97 5.89
CA GLY A 66 -13.74 -1.98 4.91
C GLY A 66 -13.65 -0.54 5.44
N GLU A 67 -13.02 -0.36 6.60
CA GLU A 67 -12.87 0.95 7.23
C GLU A 67 -11.82 1.76 6.48
N VAL A 68 -12.20 2.99 6.13
CA VAL A 68 -11.30 3.97 5.55
C VAL A 68 -11.25 5.16 6.49
N SER A 69 -10.14 5.30 7.20
CA SER A 69 -9.90 6.42 8.11
C SER A 69 -9.57 7.68 7.32
N GLU A 70 -10.14 8.82 7.74
CA GLU A 70 -9.74 10.12 7.21
C GLU A 70 -8.37 10.57 7.74
N GLN A 71 -7.85 9.91 8.77
CA GLN A 71 -6.59 10.26 9.42
C GLN A 71 -5.40 9.52 8.80
N PHE A 72 -5.46 8.18 8.73
CA PHE A 72 -4.38 7.32 8.22
C PHE A 72 -4.86 5.86 8.04
N ASN A 73 -4.46 5.21 6.95
CA ASN A 73 -4.85 3.84 6.61
C ASN A 73 -3.64 2.88 6.55
N PRO A 74 -3.31 2.14 7.64
CA PRO A 74 -2.19 1.21 7.68
C PRO A 74 -2.51 -0.12 6.95
N VAL A 75 -2.69 -0.07 5.63
CA VAL A 75 -3.01 -1.24 4.79
C VAL A 75 -1.85 -2.22 4.64
N GLY A 76 -0.63 -1.78 4.91
CA GLY A 76 0.60 -2.55 4.76
C GLY A 76 1.27 -2.33 3.40
N GLY A 77 2.09 -3.29 2.99
CA GLY A 77 2.96 -3.27 1.83
C GLY A 77 4.42 -3.54 2.18
N GLU A 78 5.26 -3.58 1.15
CA GLU A 78 6.72 -3.59 1.30
C GLU A 78 7.31 -2.18 1.47
N GLU A 79 6.55 -1.17 1.02
CA GLU A 79 6.93 0.22 1.15
C GLU A 79 5.71 1.12 1.38
N ARG A 80 6.01 2.36 1.77
CA ARG A 80 5.08 3.49 1.78
C ARG A 80 5.86 4.76 1.49
N LEU A 81 5.33 5.62 0.62
CA LEU A 81 5.83 6.97 0.43
C LEU A 81 5.56 7.83 1.68
N TRP A 82 6.61 8.44 2.25
CA TRP A 82 6.51 9.28 3.44
C TRP A 82 7.41 10.50 3.30
N LEU A 83 6.92 11.67 3.73
CA LEU A 83 7.67 12.92 3.66
C LEU A 83 8.01 13.42 5.05
N GLY A 84 9.22 13.97 5.20
CA GLY A 84 9.62 14.70 6.39
C GLY A 84 9.48 16.22 6.20
N PRO A 85 9.34 16.99 7.30
CA PRO A 85 9.26 16.50 8.67
C PRO A 85 7.83 16.06 9.03
N GLU A 86 7.71 14.99 9.83
CA GLU A 86 6.39 14.48 10.26
C GLU A 86 5.74 15.40 11.31
N GLY A 87 6.55 16.09 12.10
CA GLY A 87 6.16 17.15 13.04
C GLY A 87 7.02 18.41 12.88
N GLY A 88 6.80 19.39 13.74
CA GLY A 88 7.44 20.70 13.69
C GLY A 88 6.74 21.71 12.78
N PRO A 89 7.20 22.96 12.76
CA PRO A 89 6.50 24.09 12.14
C PRO A 89 6.34 24.00 10.61
N TYR A 90 7.03 23.06 9.96
CA TYR A 90 6.99 22.82 8.52
C TYR A 90 6.40 21.45 8.16
N SER A 91 5.77 20.77 9.11
CA SER A 91 5.08 19.51 8.84
C SER A 91 3.87 19.73 7.94
N ILE A 92 3.69 18.81 6.98
CA ILE A 92 2.53 18.76 6.09
C ILE A 92 1.36 17.95 6.68
N TYR A 93 1.56 17.34 7.85
CA TYR A 93 0.58 16.44 8.48
C TYR A 93 -0.32 17.14 9.49
N PHE A 94 -0.11 18.45 9.72
CA PHE A 94 -0.92 19.26 10.63
C PHE A 94 -1.49 20.46 9.89
N GLU A 95 -2.76 20.78 10.12
CA GLU A 95 -3.30 22.05 9.67
C GLU A 95 -2.58 23.24 10.35
N LYS A 96 -2.51 24.36 9.63
CA LYS A 96 -1.84 25.56 10.11
C LYS A 96 -2.43 26.03 11.45
N GLY A 97 -1.58 26.12 12.47
CA GLY A 97 -1.94 26.62 13.79
C GLY A 97 -2.58 25.58 14.73
N LYS A 98 -2.74 24.33 14.29
CA LYS A 98 -3.16 23.24 15.18
C LYS A 98 -2.00 22.80 16.09
N GLU A 99 -2.38 22.36 17.28
CA GLU A 99 -1.44 21.70 18.20
C GLU A 99 -0.99 20.37 17.61
N GLN A 100 0.30 20.05 17.76
CA GLN A 100 0.88 18.84 17.21
C GLN A 100 0.68 17.65 18.13
N VAL A 101 -0.57 17.23 18.24
CA VAL A 101 -1.02 16.02 18.94
C VAL A 101 -1.60 15.04 17.93
N TYR A 102 -1.66 13.75 18.30
CA TYR A 102 -2.07 12.68 17.39
C TYR A 102 -3.42 12.98 16.71
N GLU A 103 -4.40 13.51 17.43
CA GLU A 103 -5.74 13.81 16.94
C GLU A 103 -5.77 14.83 15.78
N ASN A 104 -4.76 15.72 15.71
CA ASN A 104 -4.63 16.71 14.64
C ASN A 104 -3.65 16.25 13.53
N TRP A 105 -2.99 15.11 13.72
CA TRP A 105 -2.07 14.54 12.74
C TRP A 105 -2.85 13.76 11.68
N VAL A 106 -2.77 14.19 10.42
CA VAL A 106 -3.50 13.62 9.29
C VAL A 106 -2.52 13.38 8.14
N VAL A 107 -2.53 12.18 7.57
CA VAL A 107 -1.75 11.84 6.39
C VAL A 107 -2.44 12.40 5.15
N PRO A 108 -1.76 13.22 4.32
CA PRO A 108 -2.32 13.63 3.03
C PRO A 108 -2.76 12.41 2.22
N LYS A 109 -3.95 12.47 1.62
CA LYS A 109 -4.53 11.32 0.89
C LYS A 109 -3.62 10.85 -0.23
N GLU A 110 -2.87 11.76 -0.85
CA GLU A 110 -1.85 11.53 -1.86
C GLU A 110 -0.66 10.70 -1.39
N LEU A 111 -0.49 10.48 -0.09
CA LEU A 111 0.54 9.62 0.52
C LEU A 111 -0.06 8.35 1.15
N ASP A 112 -1.37 8.14 1.04
CA ASP A 112 -2.08 7.07 1.75
C ASP A 112 -2.99 6.23 0.82
N ILE A 113 -4.09 6.82 0.33
CA ILE A 113 -5.18 6.10 -0.35
C ILE A 113 -5.70 6.76 -1.64
N ALA A 114 -5.12 7.89 -2.07
CA ALA A 114 -5.51 8.50 -3.34
C ALA A 114 -5.00 7.66 -4.53
N PRO A 115 -5.84 7.38 -5.54
CA PRO A 115 -5.40 6.66 -6.72
C PRO A 115 -4.48 7.50 -7.59
N PHE A 116 -3.49 6.85 -8.22
CA PHE A 116 -2.69 7.42 -9.30
C PHE A 116 -3.12 6.80 -10.63
N GLU A 117 -3.11 7.59 -11.69
CA GLU A 117 -3.45 7.13 -13.04
C GLU A 117 -2.32 6.30 -13.64
N VAL A 118 -2.63 5.13 -14.20
CA VAL A 118 -1.67 4.38 -15.02
C VAL A 118 -1.47 5.10 -16.35
N VAL A 119 -0.22 5.42 -16.67
CA VAL A 119 0.18 6.07 -17.94
C VAL A 119 0.61 5.02 -18.97
N THR A 120 1.48 4.10 -18.55
CA THR A 120 1.98 3.01 -19.40
C THR A 120 2.18 1.76 -18.55
N ARG A 121 1.91 0.59 -19.14
CA ARG A 121 2.10 -0.71 -18.50
C ARG A 121 2.51 -1.76 -19.52
N ASN A 122 3.42 -2.63 -19.12
CA ASN A 122 3.68 -3.93 -19.76
C ASN A 122 3.85 -5.00 -18.66
N SER A 123 4.34 -6.19 -19.01
CA SER A 123 4.50 -7.29 -18.04
C SER A 123 5.56 -7.03 -16.97
N GLN A 124 6.52 -6.13 -17.20
CA GLN A 124 7.68 -5.92 -16.32
C GLN A 124 7.79 -4.49 -15.77
N SER A 125 6.97 -3.55 -16.25
CA SER A 125 6.99 -2.16 -15.80
C SER A 125 5.62 -1.51 -15.85
N VAL A 126 5.39 -0.56 -14.94
CA VAL A 126 4.24 0.33 -14.91
C VAL A 126 4.69 1.74 -14.52
N SER A 127 4.04 2.76 -15.06
CA SER A 127 4.29 4.16 -14.72
C SER A 127 2.99 4.87 -14.37
N PHE A 128 3.08 5.77 -13.40
CA PHE A 128 1.93 6.45 -12.81
C PHE A 128 2.03 7.97 -12.93
N ARG A 129 0.88 8.65 -12.87
CA ARG A 129 0.75 10.10 -12.76
C ARG A 129 -0.32 10.45 -11.71
N LYS A 130 -0.06 11.46 -10.89
CA LYS A 130 -1.04 11.99 -9.93
C LYS A 130 -2.02 12.96 -10.59
#